data_AF-A0A966BAP3-F1
#
_entry.id   AF-A0A966BAP3-F1
#
_cell.length_a   1.000
_cell.length_b   1.000
_cell.length_c   1.000
_cell.angle_alpha   90.00
_cell.angle_beta   90.00
_cell.angle_gamma   90.00
#
_symmetry.space_group_name_H-M   'P 1'
#
loop_
_entity.id
_entity.type
_entity.pdbx_description
1 polymer ?
#
loop_
_entity_poly.entity_id
_entity_poly.type
_entity_poly.pdbx_seq_one_letter_code
_entity_poly.pdbx_strand_id
1 'polypeptide(L)'
;MSVEITCPRCAFQTVFQEVRRSADEFCPDCDFPLFWAGPPTDNGLDETGDAFRRLPGAEGRDAIGNRECPHCGERNSIGRQLCVRCNKLLVAPVAPLPAPLPWPAPHEPPPPLTDPSKWPVWVVAGLLVVVLFLLAGYIWIW
;
A
#
# COMPACT_ATOMS: atom_id res chain seq x y z
N MET A 1 -44.55 -36.47 -6.12
CA MET A 1 -44.77 -36.10 -4.72
C MET A 1 -45.50 -34.77 -4.78
N SER A 2 -46.77 -34.69 -4.39
CA SER A 2 -47.51 -33.43 -4.51
C SER A 2 -47.12 -32.46 -3.41
N VAL A 3 -46.96 -31.19 -3.74
CA VAL A 3 -46.64 -30.10 -2.82
C VAL A 3 -47.86 -29.21 -2.68
N GLU A 4 -48.32 -29.04 -1.45
CA GLU A 4 -49.39 -28.10 -1.10
C GLU A 4 -48.78 -26.73 -0.81
N ILE A 5 -49.31 -25.68 -1.46
CA ILE A 5 -48.85 -24.29 -1.29
C ILE A 5 -50.06 -23.42 -0.95
N THR A 6 -49.91 -22.62 0.09
CA THR A 6 -50.85 -21.57 0.46
C THR A 6 -50.32 -20.22 -0.01
N CYS A 7 -51.14 -19.48 -0.76
CA CYS A 7 -50.81 -18.14 -1.22
C CYS A 7 -50.64 -17.19 -0.02
N PRO A 8 -49.48 -16.51 0.12
CA PRO A 8 -49.25 -15.60 1.25
C PRO A 8 -50.06 -14.30 1.16
N ARG A 9 -50.64 -14.00 -0.02
CA ARG A 9 -51.36 -12.75 -0.27
C ARG A 9 -52.86 -12.87 -0.02
N CYS A 10 -53.50 -13.94 -0.51
CA CYS A 10 -54.96 -14.13 -0.41
C CYS A 10 -55.36 -15.42 0.32
N ALA A 11 -54.41 -16.19 0.85
CA ALA A 11 -54.64 -17.48 1.53
C ALA A 11 -55.28 -18.59 0.67
N PHE A 12 -55.32 -18.42 -0.65
CA PHE A 12 -55.74 -19.46 -1.59
C PHE A 12 -54.82 -20.68 -1.52
N GLN A 13 -55.38 -21.89 -1.45
CA GLN A 13 -54.64 -23.15 -1.31
C GLN A 13 -54.65 -23.93 -2.62
N THR A 14 -53.48 -24.38 -3.07
CA THR A 14 -53.34 -25.19 -4.28
C THR A 14 -52.40 -26.36 -4.06
N VAL A 15 -52.54 -27.38 -4.90
CA VAL A 15 -51.68 -28.55 -4.90
C VAL A 15 -51.03 -28.68 -6.26
N PHE A 16 -49.70 -28.69 -6.30
CA PHE A 16 -48.90 -28.89 -7.51
C PHE A 16 -48.18 -30.23 -7.45
N GLN A 17 -47.93 -30.85 -8.61
CA GLN A 17 -47.10 -32.06 -8.67
C GLN A 17 -45.61 -31.76 -8.53
N GLU A 18 -45.20 -30.59 -8.98
CA GLU A 18 -43.86 -30.05 -8.88
C GLU A 18 -43.99 -28.52 -9.02
N VAL A 19 -43.15 -27.78 -8.30
CA VAL A 19 -43.18 -26.31 -8.29
C VAL A 19 -41.99 -25.82 -9.10
N ARG A 20 -42.24 -25.17 -10.23
CA ARG A 20 -41.26 -24.65 -11.19
C ARG A 20 -41.48 -23.15 -11.37
N ARG A 21 -40.47 -22.44 -11.87
CA ARG A 21 -40.63 -21.02 -12.24
C ARG A 21 -41.35 -20.91 -13.58
N SER A 22 -42.64 -21.25 -13.59
CA SER A 22 -43.52 -21.26 -14.77
C SER A 22 -44.65 -20.23 -14.63
N ALA A 23 -45.22 -19.81 -15.76
CA ALA A 23 -46.37 -18.90 -15.76
C ALA A 23 -47.67 -19.58 -15.28
N ASP A 24 -47.70 -20.91 -15.28
CA ASP A 24 -48.85 -21.71 -14.84
C ASP A 24 -48.96 -21.77 -13.30
N GLU A 25 -47.92 -21.31 -12.59
CA GLU A 25 -47.81 -21.38 -11.12
C GLU A 25 -48.05 -20.02 -10.46
N PHE A 26 -49.04 -19.29 -10.97
CA PHE A 26 -49.56 -18.06 -10.40
C PHE A 26 -50.86 -18.34 -9.64
N CYS A 27 -51.10 -17.56 -8.59
CA CYS A 27 -52.36 -17.61 -7.86
C CYS A 27 -53.48 -17.03 -8.75
N PRO A 28 -54.57 -17.79 -9.01
CA PRO A 28 -55.65 -17.33 -9.88
C PRO A 28 -56.42 -16.13 -9.32
N ASP A 29 -56.35 -15.89 -8.01
CA ASP A 29 -57.12 -14.83 -7.34
C ASP A 29 -56.38 -13.49 -7.28
N CYS A 30 -55.05 -13.49 -7.25
CA CYS A 30 -54.27 -12.27 -6.96
C CYS A 30 -52.96 -12.14 -7.75
N ASP A 31 -52.75 -13.01 -8.73
CA ASP A 31 -51.56 -13.09 -9.59
C ASP A 31 -50.24 -13.14 -8.80
N PHE A 32 -50.28 -13.70 -7.60
CA PHE A 32 -49.07 -13.90 -6.81
C PHE A 32 -48.29 -15.11 -7.35
N PRO A 33 -46.98 -15.00 -7.61
CA PRO A 33 -46.16 -16.11 -8.07
C PRO A 33 -45.97 -17.16 -6.96
N LEU A 34 -46.71 -18.29 -7.03
CA LEU A 34 -46.74 -19.30 -5.96
C LEU A 34 -45.41 -20.07 -5.83
N PHE A 35 -44.59 -20.10 -6.89
CA PHE A 35 -43.25 -20.68 -6.88
C PHE A 35 -42.24 -19.94 -5.98
N TRP A 36 -42.59 -18.78 -5.40
CA TRP A 36 -41.82 -18.12 -4.33
C TRP A 36 -42.28 -18.51 -2.92
N ALA A 37 -43.49 -19.07 -2.78
CA ALA A 37 -44.04 -19.54 -1.51
C ALA A 37 -43.79 -21.03 -1.27
N GLY A 38 -43.35 -21.77 -2.29
CA GLY A 38 -42.94 -23.17 -2.17
C GLY A 38 -41.59 -23.34 -1.45
N PRO A 39 -41.31 -24.56 -0.93
CA PRO A 39 -40.03 -24.87 -0.31
C PRO A 39 -38.87 -24.65 -1.31
N PRO A 40 -37.71 -24.14 -0.86
CA PRO A 40 -36.58 -23.90 -1.75
C PRO A 40 -36.14 -25.20 -2.41
N THR A 41 -36.16 -25.24 -3.75
CA THR A 41 -35.55 -26.31 -4.52
C THR A 41 -34.03 -26.18 -4.39
N ASP A 42 -33.36 -27.21 -3.84
CA ASP A 42 -31.91 -27.27 -3.57
C ASP A 42 -30.98 -27.09 -4.80
N ASN A 43 -31.53 -26.87 -6.00
CA ASN A 43 -30.78 -26.91 -7.25
C ASN A 43 -30.34 -25.52 -7.74
N GLY A 44 -29.62 -24.74 -6.92
CA GLY A 44 -29.14 -23.44 -7.40
C GLY A 44 -28.29 -22.59 -6.46
N LEU A 45 -27.58 -23.18 -5.50
CA LEU A 45 -26.49 -22.50 -4.80
C LEU A 45 -25.23 -22.52 -5.67
N ASP A 46 -25.29 -21.89 -6.84
CA ASP A 46 -24.08 -21.38 -7.45
C ASP A 46 -23.69 -20.13 -6.66
N GLU A 47 -22.86 -20.31 -5.63
CA GLU A 47 -22.13 -19.27 -4.91
C GLU A 47 -21.10 -18.56 -5.81
N THR A 48 -21.44 -18.32 -7.07
CA THR A 48 -20.65 -17.40 -7.89
C THR A 48 -21.00 -15.99 -7.43
N GLY A 49 -20.02 -15.26 -6.90
CA GLY A 49 -20.12 -13.86 -6.46
C GLY A 49 -20.59 -12.85 -7.52
N ASP A 50 -21.13 -13.34 -8.64
CA ASP A 50 -21.77 -12.60 -9.71
C ASP A 50 -23.18 -12.11 -9.33
N ALA A 51 -23.86 -12.77 -8.39
CA ALA A 51 -25.13 -12.30 -7.83
C ALA A 51 -24.97 -10.95 -7.08
N PHE A 52 -23.85 -10.76 -6.38
CA PHE A 52 -23.54 -9.50 -5.70
C PHE A 52 -23.19 -8.36 -6.66
N ARG A 53 -22.72 -8.66 -7.88
CA ARG A 53 -22.44 -7.64 -8.91
C ARG A 53 -23.69 -7.09 -9.59
N ARG A 54 -24.83 -7.77 -9.47
CA ARG A 54 -26.09 -7.41 -10.14
C ARG A 54 -27.09 -6.68 -9.25
N LEU A 55 -26.72 -6.40 -7.99
CA LEU A 55 -27.54 -5.59 -7.10
C LEU A 55 -27.31 -4.10 -7.42
N PRO A 56 -28.32 -3.37 -7.93
CA PRO A 56 -28.20 -1.92 -8.07
C PRO A 56 -27.99 -1.30 -6.68
N GLY A 57 -26.86 -0.61 -6.51
CA GLY A 57 -26.48 0.01 -5.23
C GLY A 57 -25.51 -0.78 -4.34
N ALA A 58 -25.07 -1.99 -4.73
CA ALA A 58 -24.04 -2.72 -3.96
C ALA A 58 -22.63 -2.12 -4.10
N GLU A 59 -22.37 -1.35 -5.17
CA GLU A 59 -21.10 -0.64 -5.37
C GLU A 59 -20.88 0.52 -4.36
N GLY A 60 -21.92 0.87 -3.57
CA GLY A 60 -21.87 1.97 -2.61
C GLY A 60 -21.57 1.57 -1.16
N ARG A 61 -21.46 0.27 -0.83
CA ARG A 61 -21.44 -0.17 0.58
C ARG A 61 -20.09 -0.19 1.29
N ASP A 62 -19.01 0.14 0.60
CA ASP A 62 -17.67 0.45 1.13
C ASP A 62 -16.66 -0.08 0.12
N ALA A 63 -16.50 0.65 -0.98
CA ALA A 63 -15.29 0.51 -1.77
C ALA A 63 -14.14 0.97 -0.87
N ILE A 64 -13.44 0.02 -0.24
CA ILE A 64 -12.24 0.23 0.56
C ILE A 64 -11.31 1.15 -0.25
N GLY A 65 -11.32 2.44 0.08
CA GLY A 65 -10.63 3.46 -0.69
C GLY A 65 -11.50 4.43 -1.49
N ASN A 66 -12.49 5.03 -0.83
CA ASN A 66 -13.23 6.18 -1.32
C ASN A 66 -12.82 7.46 -0.57
N ARG A 67 -12.49 8.50 -1.34
CA ARG A 67 -12.10 9.85 -0.89
C ARG A 67 -13.28 10.79 -1.04
N GLU A 68 -13.55 11.62 -0.05
CA GLU A 68 -14.62 12.63 -0.14
C GLU A 68 -14.13 13.87 -0.88
N CYS A 69 -14.98 14.43 -1.76
CA CYS A 69 -14.67 15.65 -2.49
C CYS A 69 -14.76 16.87 -1.54
N PRO A 70 -13.68 17.67 -1.42
CA PRO A 70 -13.69 18.84 -0.52
C PRO A 70 -14.66 19.95 -0.96
N HIS A 71 -15.19 19.89 -2.18
CA HIS A 71 -16.08 20.92 -2.73
C HIS A 71 -17.56 20.58 -2.64
N CYS A 72 -17.93 19.30 -2.65
CA CYS A 72 -19.33 18.88 -2.72
C CYS A 72 -19.68 17.64 -1.87
N GLY A 73 -18.72 17.06 -1.16
CA GLY A 73 -18.92 15.89 -0.29
C GLY A 73 -19.06 14.55 -1.03
N GLU A 74 -19.05 14.55 -2.37
CA GLU A 74 -19.21 13.31 -3.14
C GLU A 74 -18.06 12.33 -2.93
N ARG A 75 -18.37 11.04 -2.73
CA ARG A 75 -17.37 9.97 -2.58
C ARG A 75 -16.84 9.54 -3.94
N ASN A 76 -15.53 9.68 -4.11
CA ASN A 76 -14.82 9.35 -5.34
C ASN A 76 -13.84 8.20 -5.10
N SER A 77 -13.49 7.44 -6.14
CA SER A 77 -12.44 6.42 -6.02
C SER A 77 -11.06 7.07 -5.77
N ILE A 78 -10.17 6.39 -5.01
CA ILE A 78 -8.82 6.89 -4.70
C ILE A 78 -8.03 7.33 -5.95
N GLY A 79 -8.13 6.59 -7.06
CA GLY A 79 -7.38 6.86 -8.29
C GLY A 79 -7.87 8.05 -9.12
N ARG A 80 -9.02 8.66 -8.79
CA ARG A 80 -9.60 9.76 -9.57
C ARG A 80 -8.96 11.09 -9.20
N GLN A 81 -8.59 11.89 -10.21
CA GLN A 81 -8.06 13.25 -10.01
C GLN A 81 -9.17 14.32 -9.93
N LEU A 82 -10.28 14.11 -10.67
CA LEU A 82 -11.42 15.01 -10.73
C LEU A 82 -12.67 14.39 -10.10
N CYS A 83 -13.49 15.20 -9.45
CA CYS A 83 -14.76 14.76 -8.87
C CYS A 83 -15.77 14.29 -9.93
N VAL A 84 -16.48 13.19 -9.70
CA VAL A 84 -17.53 12.64 -10.60
C VAL A 84 -18.68 13.60 -10.81
N ARG A 85 -18.96 14.45 -9.83
CA ARG A 85 -20.15 15.29 -9.80
C ARG A 85 -19.87 16.74 -10.18
N CYS A 86 -18.89 17.37 -9.52
CA CYS A 86 -18.58 18.78 -9.73
C CYS A 86 -17.37 19.04 -10.63
N ASN A 87 -16.69 17.98 -11.08
CA ASN A 87 -15.51 18.04 -11.95
C ASN A 87 -14.33 18.89 -11.43
N LYS A 88 -14.30 19.19 -10.12
CA LYS A 88 -13.18 19.89 -9.48
C LYS A 88 -12.08 18.92 -9.06
N LEU A 89 -10.85 19.43 -8.96
CA LEU A 89 -9.71 18.67 -8.47
C LEU A 89 -9.99 18.15 -7.07
N LEU A 90 -9.75 16.87 -6.87
CA LEU A 90 -9.92 16.25 -5.58
C LEU A 90 -8.64 16.42 -4.72
N VAL A 91 -7.43 16.34 -5.30
CA VAL A 91 -6.14 16.64 -4.64
C VAL A 91 -5.63 17.97 -5.21
N ALA A 92 -5.22 18.90 -4.34
CA ALA A 92 -4.47 20.06 -4.78
C ALA A 92 -3.09 19.61 -5.28
N PRO A 93 -2.62 20.06 -6.46
CA PRO A 93 -1.30 19.69 -6.95
C PRO A 93 -0.25 20.03 -5.89
N VAL A 94 0.66 19.09 -5.63
CA VAL A 94 1.77 19.32 -4.70
C VAL A 94 2.58 20.50 -5.22
N ALA A 95 2.84 21.48 -4.36
CA ALA A 95 3.68 22.62 -4.71
C ALA A 95 5.07 22.11 -5.15
N PRO A 96 5.73 22.78 -6.11
CA PRO A 96 7.08 22.41 -6.50
C PRO A 96 7.99 22.40 -5.28
N LEU A 97 8.77 21.33 -5.10
CA LEU A 97 9.81 21.29 -4.09
C LEU A 97 10.81 22.44 -4.35
N PRO A 98 11.25 23.17 -3.31
CA PRO A 98 12.29 24.18 -3.47
C PRO A 98 13.57 23.53 -4.02
N ALA A 99 14.31 24.29 -4.84
CA ALA A 99 15.57 23.82 -5.40
C ALA A 99 16.56 23.44 -4.27
N PRO A 100 17.36 22.38 -4.43
CA PRO A 100 18.40 22.04 -3.48
C PRO A 100 19.35 23.22 -3.24
N LEU A 101 19.71 23.46 -1.98
CA LEU A 101 20.74 24.43 -1.65
C LEU A 101 22.07 23.99 -2.29
N PRO A 102 22.94 24.94 -2.68
CA PRO A 102 24.27 24.60 -3.15
C PRO A 102 25.04 23.85 -2.05
N TRP A 103 25.84 22.88 -2.47
CA TRP A 103 26.73 22.16 -1.56
C TRP A 103 27.70 23.13 -0.89
N PRO A 104 28.05 22.92 0.39
CA PRO A 104 29.10 23.70 1.04
C PRO A 104 30.43 23.52 0.29
N ALA A 105 31.25 24.56 0.26
CA ALA A 105 32.58 24.49 -0.33
C ALA A 105 33.40 23.37 0.34
N PRO A 106 34.27 22.66 -0.40
CA PRO A 106 35.17 21.69 0.18
C PRO A 106 35.99 22.31 1.32
N HIS A 107 36.14 21.59 2.43
CA HIS A 107 37.04 22.00 3.50
C HIS A 107 38.48 22.06 2.98
N GLU A 108 39.22 23.10 3.36
CA GLU A 108 40.65 23.17 3.07
C GLU A 108 41.38 22.00 3.74
N PRO A 109 42.33 21.35 3.04
CA PRO A 109 43.13 20.29 3.66
C PRO A 109 43.95 20.87 4.83
N PRO A 110 44.20 20.08 5.88
CA PRO A 110 45.05 20.52 6.98
C PRO A 110 46.45 20.89 6.44
N PRO A 111 47.12 21.87 7.06
CA PRO A 111 48.48 22.22 6.68
C PRO A 111 49.40 21.00 6.81
N PRO A 112 50.44 20.90 5.96
CA PRO A 112 51.41 19.82 6.07
C PRO A 112 52.06 19.83 7.46
N LEU A 113 52.23 18.65 8.04
CA LEU A 113 52.98 18.49 9.29
C LEU A 113 54.43 18.93 9.07
N THR A 114 55.00 19.64 10.05
CA THR A 114 56.43 20.00 10.02
C THR A 114 57.28 18.75 10.14
N ASP A 115 58.32 18.62 9.29
CA ASP A 115 59.28 17.52 9.38
C ASP A 115 59.99 17.51 10.76
N PRO A 116 60.24 16.32 11.35
CA PRO A 116 60.98 16.23 12.59
C PRO A 116 62.42 16.72 12.41
N SER A 117 62.93 17.44 13.41
CA SER A 117 64.31 17.97 13.36
C SER A 117 65.34 16.85 13.37
N LYS A 118 66.27 16.87 12.41
CA LYS A 118 67.33 15.85 12.24
C LYS A 118 68.57 16.06 13.13
N TRP A 119 68.63 17.15 13.89
CA TRP A 119 69.80 17.48 14.71
C TRP A 119 70.20 16.41 15.76
N PRO A 120 69.28 15.66 16.41
CA PRO A 120 69.67 14.68 17.43
C PRO A 120 70.42 13.50 16.80
N VAL A 121 70.10 13.16 15.54
CA VAL A 121 70.77 12.10 14.78
C VAL A 121 72.24 12.45 14.58
N TRP A 122 72.54 13.70 14.23
CA TRP A 122 73.91 14.19 14.07
C TRP A 122 74.69 14.22 15.39
N VAL A 123 74.02 14.57 16.49
CA VAL A 123 74.63 14.54 17.84
C VAL A 123 75.01 13.11 18.23
N VAL A 124 74.08 12.16 18.07
CA VAL A 124 74.34 10.73 18.38
C VAL A 124 75.46 10.18 17.50
N ALA A 125 75.43 10.47 16.19
CA ALA A 125 76.48 10.04 15.28
C ALA A 125 77.86 10.61 15.66
N GLY A 126 77.94 11.89 16.00
CA GLY A 126 79.17 12.54 16.45
C GLY A 126 79.70 11.92 17.74
N LEU A 127 78.83 11.64 18.72
CA LEU A 127 79.20 11.02 19.99
C LEU A 127 79.75 9.60 19.76
N LEU A 128 79.10 8.82 18.88
CA LEU A 128 79.54 7.48 18.51
C LEU A 128 80.93 7.51 17.85
N VAL A 129 81.18 8.45 16.95
CA VAL A 129 82.49 8.66 16.32
C VAL A 129 83.56 8.98 17.37
N VAL A 130 83.28 9.89 18.32
CA VAL A 130 84.21 10.23 19.40
C VAL A 130 84.53 9.00 20.27
N VAL A 131 83.52 8.21 20.63
CA VAL A 131 83.72 6.97 21.42
C VAL A 131 84.59 5.99 20.65
N LEU A 132 84.36 5.79 19.35
CA LEU A 132 85.18 4.93 18.51
C LEU A 132 86.63 5.40 18.44
N PHE A 133 86.86 6.72 18.31
CA PHE A 133 88.21 7.28 18.33
C PHE A 133 88.91 7.06 19.68
N LEU A 134 88.21 7.25 20.80
CA LEU A 134 88.75 7.01 22.14
C LEU A 134 89.09 5.52 22.35
N LEU A 135 88.22 4.61 21.92
CA LEU A 135 88.46 3.18 21.98
C LEU A 135 89.64 2.76 21.10
N ALA A 136 89.73 3.26 19.87
CA ALA A 136 90.85 3.00 18.98
C ALA A 136 92.16 3.53 19.55
N GLY A 137 92.16 4.74 20.11
CA GLY A 137 93.31 5.32 20.79
C GLY A 137 93.73 4.51 22.03
N TYR A 138 92.77 4.05 22.83
CA TYR A 138 93.03 3.20 23.99
C TYR A 138 93.66 1.85 23.58
N ILE A 139 93.12 1.19 22.56
CA ILE A 139 93.65 -0.07 22.01
C ILE A 139 95.04 0.12 21.39
N TRP A 140 95.34 1.30 20.85
CA TRP A 140 96.67 1.58 20.30
C TRP A 140 97.73 1.82 21.38
N ILE A 141 97.32 2.37 22.52
CA ILE A 141 98.22 2.72 23.64
C ILE A 141 98.58 1.49 24.49
N TRP A 142 97.69 0.50 24.60
CA TRP A 142 97.83 -0.72 25.39
C TRP A 142 98.11 -1.95 24.54
#